data_AF-A0A4Y6RKQ6-F1
#
_entry.id   AF-A0A4Y6RKQ6-F1
#
_cell.length_a   1.000
_cell.length_b   1.000
_cell.length_c   1.000
_cell.angle_alpha   90.00
_cell.angle_beta   90.00
_cell.angle_gamma   90.00
#
_symmetry.space_group_name_H-M   'P 1'
#
loop_
_entity.id
_entity.type
_entity.pdbx_description
1 polymer ?
#
loop_
_entity_poly.entity_id
_entity_poly.type
_entity_poly.pdbx_seq_one_letter_code
_entity_poly.pdbx_strand_id
1 'polypeptide(L)'
;MHKYFSVSTGGFYIEALRAAYDAAGTWPADALPVTPADEAMLREAICAGATIRKKSGGKWSIAARPAPSFAVLAAPYLASVRQVRDAILNRLAGIGFAAVASGDTDTVQAIVQARTGLLDITICEAVAAAHDLDALQAAVGAEYQRIADTLPDEARRAFADAGITLTPNVAPAVTP
;
A
#
# COMPACT_ATOMS: atom_id res chain seq x y z
N MET A 1 -34.22 -5.78 29.65
CA MET A 1 -33.70 -4.42 29.41
C MET A 1 -33.67 -4.19 27.92
N HIS A 2 -34.52 -3.31 27.40
CA HIS A 2 -34.62 -3.06 25.96
C HIS A 2 -33.46 -2.19 25.48
N LYS A 3 -32.90 -2.59 24.34
CA LYS A 3 -31.77 -1.92 23.69
C LYS A 3 -32.16 -1.57 22.26
N TYR A 4 -31.54 -0.50 21.78
CA TYR A 4 -31.63 -0.02 20.43
C TYR A 4 -30.24 -0.04 19.80
N PHE A 5 -30.15 -0.28 18.50
CA PHE A 5 -28.91 -0.22 17.74
C PHE A 5 -29.02 0.83 16.63
N SER A 6 -27.96 1.60 16.44
CA SER A 6 -27.84 2.57 15.35
C SER A 6 -26.73 2.13 14.41
N VAL A 7 -27.04 2.07 13.11
CA VAL A 7 -26.06 1.72 12.07
C VAL A 7 -25.09 2.88 11.87
N SER A 8 -25.59 4.12 11.95
CA SER A 8 -24.79 5.33 11.74
C SER A 8 -23.70 5.51 12.80
N THR A 9 -23.99 5.17 14.06
CA THR A 9 -23.01 5.26 15.15
C THR A 9 -22.30 3.95 15.45
N GLY A 10 -22.83 2.82 14.96
CA GLY A 10 -22.38 1.48 15.33
C GLY A 10 -22.59 1.14 16.81
N GLY A 11 -23.41 1.92 17.52
CA GLY A 11 -23.58 1.87 18.96
C GLY A 11 -24.89 1.23 19.43
N PHE A 12 -24.87 0.72 20.66
CA PHE A 12 -26.06 0.26 21.37
C PHE A 12 -26.51 1.31 22.40
N TYR A 13 -27.83 1.53 22.46
CA TYR A 13 -28.47 2.53 23.31
C TYR A 13 -29.50 1.84 24.19
N ILE A 14 -29.52 2.19 25.48
CA ILE A 14 -30.42 1.61 26.45
C ILE A 14 -31.69 2.48 26.54
N GLU A 15 -32.87 1.87 26.39
CA GLU A 15 -34.14 2.59 26.41
C GLU A 15 -34.39 3.32 27.75
N ALA A 16 -33.99 2.73 28.87
CA ALA A 16 -34.11 3.34 30.20
C ALA A 16 -33.34 4.68 30.32
N LEU A 17 -32.36 4.93 29.46
CA LEU A 17 -31.57 6.16 29.44
C LEU A 17 -32.02 7.13 28.33
N ARG A 18 -33.15 6.86 27.66
CA ARG A 18 -33.64 7.63 26.51
C ARG A 18 -33.74 9.13 26.80
N ALA A 19 -34.36 9.51 27.92
CA ALA A 19 -34.50 10.92 28.29
C ALA A 19 -33.15 11.64 28.45
N ALA A 20 -32.11 10.94 28.95
CA ALA A 20 -30.77 11.49 29.06
C ALA A 20 -30.10 11.65 27.69
N TYR A 21 -30.25 10.67 26.80
CA TYR A 21 -29.72 10.75 25.43
C TYR A 21 -30.40 11.86 24.61
N ASP A 22 -31.72 12.00 24.73
CA ASP A 22 -32.48 13.05 24.06
C ASP A 22 -32.10 14.44 24.59
N ALA A 23 -31.99 14.61 25.92
CA ALA A 23 -31.54 15.87 26.52
C ALA A 23 -30.12 16.26 26.08
N ALA A 24 -29.26 15.27 25.84
CA ALA A 24 -27.91 15.47 25.31
C ALA A 24 -27.85 15.56 23.77
N GLY A 25 -28.96 15.34 23.05
CA GLY A 25 -28.99 15.29 21.58
C GLY A 25 -28.17 14.15 20.98
N THR A 26 -27.92 13.08 21.74
CA THR A 26 -27.07 11.94 21.33
C THR A 26 -27.85 10.70 20.94
N TRP A 27 -29.19 10.73 21.04
CA TRP A 27 -30.04 9.66 20.55
C TRP A 27 -30.05 9.64 19.01
N PRO A 28 -29.61 8.56 18.35
CA PRO A 28 -29.57 8.53 16.89
C PRO A 28 -30.96 8.44 16.26
N ALA A 29 -31.16 9.17 15.17
CA ALA A 29 -32.41 9.11 14.40
C ALA A 29 -32.68 7.73 13.78
N ASP A 30 -31.64 6.92 13.56
CA ASP A 30 -31.71 5.57 13.01
C ASP A 30 -31.67 4.47 14.08
N ALA A 31 -31.81 4.81 15.37
CA ALA A 31 -31.81 3.85 16.46
C ALA A 31 -33.05 2.95 16.40
N LEU A 32 -32.84 1.64 16.41
CA LEU A 32 -33.89 0.63 16.22
C LEU A 32 -33.86 -0.42 17.32
N PRO A 33 -35.03 -0.90 17.79
CA PRO A 33 -35.08 -1.90 18.84
C PRO A 33 -34.40 -3.19 18.36
N VAL A 34 -33.61 -3.81 19.24
CA VAL A 34 -32.93 -5.09 18.98
C VAL A 34 -33.33 -6.13 20.01
N THR A 35 -33.50 -7.37 19.55
CA THR A 35 -33.65 -8.51 20.46
C THR A 35 -32.29 -8.91 21.06
N PRO A 36 -32.24 -9.68 22.16
CA PRO A 36 -30.97 -10.20 22.68
C PRO A 36 -30.18 -11.04 21.67
N ALA A 37 -30.88 -11.78 20.80
CA ALA A 37 -30.26 -12.56 19.73
C ALA A 37 -29.66 -11.64 18.65
N ASP A 38 -30.37 -10.58 18.26
CA ASP A 38 -29.83 -9.56 17.34
C ASP A 38 -28.62 -8.85 17.95
N GLU A 39 -28.67 -8.52 19.24
CA GLU A 39 -27.53 -7.90 19.93
C GLU A 39 -26.27 -8.78 19.85
N ALA A 40 -26.37 -10.06 20.17
CA ALA A 40 -25.23 -10.98 20.13
C ALA A 40 -24.63 -11.05 18.72
N MET A 41 -25.49 -11.21 17.71
CA MET A 41 -25.10 -11.25 16.30
C MET A 41 -24.44 -9.93 15.83
N LEU A 42 -25.03 -8.78 16.21
CA LEU A 42 -24.51 -7.46 15.84
C LEU A 42 -23.17 -7.17 16.52
N ARG A 43 -22.99 -7.58 17.78
CA ARG A 43 -21.70 -7.46 18.48
C ARG A 43 -20.61 -8.28 17.81
N GLU A 44 -20.90 -9.53 17.44
CA GLU A 44 -19.97 -10.37 16.70
C GLU A 44 -19.60 -9.73 15.35
N ALA A 45 -20.58 -9.22 14.63
CA ALA A 45 -20.37 -8.52 13.36
C ALA A 45 -19.52 -7.25 13.52
N ILE A 46 -19.74 -6.45 14.57
CA ILE A 46 -18.91 -5.27 14.88
C ILE A 46 -17.46 -5.70 15.15
N CYS A 47 -17.26 -6.73 15.98
CA CYS A 47 -15.92 -7.27 16.27
C CYS A 47 -15.24 -7.80 15.00
N ALA A 48 -16.00 -8.39 14.08
CA ALA A 48 -15.49 -8.88 12.80
C ALA A 48 -15.24 -7.76 11.76
N GLY A 49 -15.59 -6.50 12.07
CA GLY A 49 -15.52 -5.38 11.11
C GLY A 49 -16.46 -5.56 9.92
N ALA A 50 -17.55 -6.32 10.11
CA ALA A 50 -18.53 -6.61 9.08
C ALA A 50 -19.32 -5.34 8.70
N THR A 51 -19.82 -5.32 7.47
CA THR A 51 -20.77 -4.28 7.05
C THR A 51 -22.16 -4.66 7.51
N ILE A 52 -22.74 -3.85 8.39
CA ILE A 52 -24.08 -4.03 8.93
C ILE A 52 -25.04 -3.08 8.20
N ARG A 53 -26.13 -3.61 7.65
CA ARG A 53 -27.22 -2.83 7.03
C ARG A 53 -28.56 -3.35 7.49
N LYS A 54 -29.59 -2.51 7.38
CA LYS A 54 -30.98 -2.94 7.55
C LYS A 54 -31.60 -3.28 6.20
N LYS A 55 -32.31 -4.40 6.11
CA LYS A 55 -33.16 -4.75 4.96
C LYS A 55 -34.58 -4.22 5.13
N SER A 56 -35.32 -4.11 4.02
CA SER A 56 -36.77 -3.97 4.07
C SER A 56 -37.37 -5.12 4.90
N GLY A 57 -38.26 -4.80 5.84
CA GLY A 57 -38.88 -5.78 6.75
C GLY A 57 -38.18 -5.97 8.10
N GLY A 58 -37.20 -5.13 8.47
CA GLY A 58 -36.66 -5.08 9.83
C GLY A 58 -35.56 -6.10 10.15
N LYS A 59 -35.14 -6.90 9.16
CA LYS A 59 -34.02 -7.85 9.31
C LYS A 59 -32.67 -7.18 9.10
N TRP A 60 -31.67 -7.60 9.88
CA TRP A 60 -30.28 -7.19 9.69
C TRP A 60 -29.63 -7.95 8.52
N SER A 61 -28.84 -7.23 7.73
CA SER A 61 -27.95 -7.78 6.70
C SER A 61 -26.52 -7.57 7.18
N ILE A 62 -25.80 -8.67 7.36
CA ILE A 62 -24.41 -8.65 7.79
C ILE A 62 -23.61 -9.25 6.66
N ALA A 63 -22.73 -8.43 6.07
CA ALA A 63 -21.79 -8.87 5.05
C ALA A 63 -20.40 -8.86 5.67
N ALA A 64 -19.58 -9.87 5.33
CA ALA A 64 -18.19 -9.92 5.75
C ALA A 64 -17.46 -8.60 5.41
N ARG A 65 -16.43 -8.29 6.19
CA ARG A 65 -15.59 -7.11 5.95
C ARG A 65 -15.15 -7.11 4.48
N PRO A 66 -15.38 -6.02 3.73
CA PRO A 66 -14.87 -5.91 2.38
C PRO A 66 -13.35 -6.06 2.40
N ALA A 67 -12.81 -6.86 1.47
CA ALA A 67 -11.37 -6.91 1.28
C ALA A 67 -10.85 -5.49 0.96
N PRO A 68 -9.68 -5.10 1.48
CA PRO A 68 -9.07 -3.83 1.10
C PRO A 68 -8.85 -3.79 -0.42
N SER A 69 -9.03 -2.62 -1.02
CA SER A 69 -8.75 -2.44 -2.45
C SER A 69 -7.25 -2.60 -2.72
N PHE A 70 -6.90 -2.95 -3.95
CA PHE A 70 -5.50 -3.00 -4.39
C PHE A 70 -4.76 -1.69 -4.10
N ALA A 71 -5.38 -0.54 -4.33
CA ALA A 71 -4.79 0.77 -4.04
C ALA A 71 -4.38 0.94 -2.57
N VAL A 72 -5.20 0.44 -1.63
CA VAL A 72 -4.89 0.46 -0.19
C VAL A 72 -3.72 -0.48 0.13
N LEU A 73 -3.67 -1.64 -0.51
CA LEU A 73 -2.60 -2.63 -0.32
C LEU A 73 -1.27 -2.18 -0.95
N ALA A 74 -1.30 -1.52 -2.11
CA ALA A 74 -0.12 -1.10 -2.86
C ALA A 74 0.59 0.12 -2.25
N ALA A 75 -0.15 1.02 -1.61
CA ALA A 75 0.37 2.27 -1.06
C ALA A 75 1.61 2.10 -0.14
N PRO A 76 1.61 1.21 0.89
CA PRO A 76 2.79 1.04 1.74
C PRO A 76 4.00 0.48 0.99
N TYR A 77 3.78 -0.43 0.03
CA TYR A 77 4.86 -0.97 -0.79
C TYR A 77 5.48 0.11 -1.68
N LEU A 78 4.66 0.91 -2.37
CA LEU A 78 5.17 2.04 -3.17
C LEU A 78 5.88 3.09 -2.31
N ALA A 79 5.50 3.25 -1.04
CA ALA A 79 6.23 4.09 -0.10
C ALA A 79 7.63 3.53 0.21
N SER A 80 7.76 2.23 0.45
CA SER A 80 9.09 1.62 0.66
C SER A 80 9.96 1.68 -0.59
N VAL A 81 9.39 1.52 -1.79
CA VAL A 81 10.11 1.69 -3.07
C VAL A 81 10.72 3.09 -3.18
N ARG A 82 10.01 4.14 -2.76
CA ARG A 82 10.54 5.52 -2.76
C ARG A 82 11.69 5.69 -1.77
N GLN A 83 11.63 5.06 -0.61
CA GLN A 83 12.73 5.09 0.36
C GLN A 83 13.99 4.41 -0.19
N VAL A 84 13.83 3.22 -0.80
CA VAL A 84 14.94 2.50 -1.42
C VAL A 84 15.52 3.28 -2.60
N ARG A 85 14.66 3.86 -3.44
CA ARG A 85 15.07 4.77 -4.52
C ARG A 85 15.95 5.90 -4.00
N ASP A 86 15.56 6.56 -2.92
CA ASP A 86 16.32 7.69 -2.37
C ASP A 86 17.70 7.24 -1.86
N ALA A 87 17.80 6.06 -1.24
CA ALA A 87 19.08 5.46 -0.84
C ALA A 87 20.00 5.20 -2.05
N ILE A 88 19.46 4.61 -3.13
CA ILE A 88 20.21 4.36 -4.37
C ILE A 88 20.66 5.68 -5.00
N LEU A 89 19.77 6.67 -5.12
CA LEU A 89 20.08 7.99 -5.69
C LEU A 89 21.22 8.69 -4.93
N ASN A 90 21.20 8.63 -3.59
CA ASN A 90 22.26 9.21 -2.77
C ASN A 90 23.62 8.53 -3.01
N ARG A 91 23.63 7.20 -3.16
CA ARG A 91 24.85 6.44 -3.45
C ARG A 91 25.37 6.76 -4.86
N LEU A 92 24.49 6.77 -5.86
CA LEU A 92 24.84 7.12 -7.24
C LEU A 92 25.36 8.55 -7.37
N ALA A 93 24.87 9.50 -6.56
CA ALA A 93 25.39 10.87 -6.57
C ALA A 93 26.88 10.91 -6.22
N GLY A 94 27.31 10.18 -5.19
CA GLY A 94 28.73 10.08 -4.80
C GLY A 94 29.61 9.48 -5.91
N ILE A 95 29.12 8.42 -6.55
CA ILE A 95 29.82 7.76 -7.67
C ILE A 95 29.89 8.70 -8.88
N GLY A 96 28.80 9.41 -9.18
CA GLY A 96 28.74 10.39 -10.25
C GLY A 96 29.72 11.55 -10.04
N PHE A 97 29.86 12.06 -8.82
CA PHE A 97 30.87 13.08 -8.53
C PHE A 97 32.30 12.58 -8.75
N ALA A 98 32.61 11.34 -8.34
CA ALA A 98 33.92 10.75 -8.59
C ALA A 98 34.19 10.59 -10.09
N ALA A 99 33.19 10.16 -10.87
CA ALA A 99 33.29 10.01 -12.32
C ALA A 99 33.51 11.36 -13.03
N VAL A 100 32.82 12.43 -12.58
CA VAL A 100 33.08 13.80 -13.09
C VAL A 100 34.53 14.21 -12.80
N ALA A 101 35.03 13.96 -11.59
CA ALA A 101 36.39 14.34 -11.20
C ALA A 101 37.47 13.58 -11.98
N SER A 102 37.22 12.32 -12.37
CA SER A 102 38.12 11.50 -13.18
C SER A 102 37.96 11.68 -14.69
N GLY A 103 36.95 12.42 -15.15
CA GLY A 103 36.62 12.58 -16.56
C GLY A 103 35.95 11.37 -17.20
N ASP A 104 35.40 10.45 -16.40
CA ASP A 104 34.65 9.29 -16.88
C ASP A 104 33.24 9.70 -17.33
N THR A 105 33.13 10.16 -18.57
CA THR A 105 31.88 10.65 -19.14
C THR A 105 30.83 9.55 -19.32
N ASP A 106 31.26 8.31 -19.57
CA ASP A 106 30.36 7.18 -19.81
C ASP A 106 29.61 6.82 -18.53
N THR A 107 30.31 6.73 -17.40
CA THR A 107 29.69 6.54 -16.09
C THR A 107 28.75 7.69 -15.72
N VAL A 108 29.13 8.94 -16.02
CA VAL A 108 28.26 10.11 -15.76
C VAL A 108 26.95 9.99 -16.55
N GLN A 109 27.01 9.66 -17.84
CA GLN A 109 25.81 9.50 -18.68
C GLN A 109 24.93 8.34 -18.20
N ALA A 110 25.54 7.21 -17.86
CA ALA A 110 24.83 6.04 -17.32
C ALA A 110 24.08 6.40 -16.02
N ILE A 111 24.71 7.15 -15.11
CA ILE A 111 24.09 7.59 -13.86
C ILE A 111 22.94 8.57 -14.10
N VAL A 112 23.07 9.50 -15.06
CA VAL A 112 21.98 10.41 -15.43
C VAL A 112 20.76 9.64 -15.94
N GLN A 113 20.97 8.64 -16.80
CA GLN A 113 19.88 7.79 -17.30
C GLN A 113 19.25 6.97 -16.17
N ALA A 114 20.06 6.37 -15.30
CA ALA A 114 19.58 5.61 -14.16
C ALA A 114 18.76 6.46 -13.18
N ARG A 115 19.17 7.72 -12.96
CA ARG A 115 18.42 8.68 -12.14
C ARG A 115 17.02 8.91 -12.68
N THR A 116 16.85 9.08 -14.00
CA THR A 116 15.53 9.25 -14.61
C THR A 116 14.66 8.01 -14.36
N GLY A 117 15.17 6.81 -14.65
CA GLY A 117 14.44 5.56 -14.42
C GLY A 117 14.03 5.37 -12.95
N LEU A 118 14.94 5.71 -12.01
CA LEU A 118 14.66 5.63 -10.58
C LEU A 118 13.57 6.60 -10.14
N LEU A 119 13.52 7.82 -10.68
CA LEU A 119 12.46 8.79 -10.35
C LEU A 119 11.08 8.31 -10.84
N ASP A 120 11.05 7.62 -11.98
CA ASP A 120 9.83 7.11 -12.62
C ASP A 120 9.43 5.72 -12.13
N ILE A 121 10.23 5.06 -11.28
CA ILE A 121 10.05 3.64 -10.92
C ILE A 121 8.67 3.31 -10.32
N THR A 122 7.98 4.27 -9.71
CA THR A 122 6.63 4.06 -9.15
C THR A 122 5.49 4.37 -10.10
N ILE A 123 5.80 4.85 -11.32
CA ILE A 123 4.83 5.30 -12.33
C ILE A 123 5.11 4.76 -13.73
N CYS A 124 6.15 3.94 -13.91
CA CYS A 124 6.43 3.31 -15.20
C CYS A 124 5.28 2.40 -15.64
N GLU A 125 5.18 2.15 -16.95
CA GLU A 125 4.06 1.44 -17.57
C GLU A 125 3.75 0.10 -16.89
N ALA A 126 4.77 -0.70 -16.60
CA ALA A 126 4.61 -2.01 -15.95
C ALA A 126 4.02 -1.89 -14.53
N VAL A 127 4.42 -0.87 -13.77
CA VAL A 127 3.90 -0.61 -12.41
C VAL A 127 2.47 -0.08 -12.48
N ALA A 128 2.16 0.79 -13.44
CA ALA A 128 0.81 1.31 -13.66
C ALA A 128 -0.16 0.21 -14.12
N ALA A 129 0.33 -0.82 -14.80
CA ALA A 129 -0.46 -1.96 -15.28
C ALA A 129 -0.71 -3.05 -14.21
N ALA A 130 -0.08 -2.97 -13.03
CA ALA A 130 -0.26 -3.97 -11.98
C ALA A 130 -1.65 -3.86 -11.33
N HIS A 131 -2.27 -5.01 -11.05
CA HIS A 131 -3.59 -5.10 -10.41
C HIS A 131 -3.59 -5.89 -9.09
N ASP A 132 -2.45 -6.45 -8.72
CA ASP A 132 -2.21 -7.15 -7.46
C ASP A 132 -0.78 -6.92 -6.97
N LEU A 133 -0.49 -7.35 -5.74
CA LEU A 133 0.80 -7.10 -5.10
C LEU A 133 1.94 -7.89 -5.74
N ASP A 134 1.68 -9.10 -6.23
CA ASP A 134 2.72 -9.96 -6.80
C ASP A 134 3.18 -9.39 -8.14
N ALA A 135 2.24 -8.99 -9.01
CA ALA A 135 2.52 -8.30 -10.26
C ALA A 135 3.23 -6.96 -10.02
N LEU A 136 2.80 -6.20 -8.99
CA LEU A 136 3.44 -4.92 -8.64
C LEU A 136 4.89 -5.12 -8.19
N GLN A 137 5.15 -6.11 -7.34
CA GLN A 137 6.51 -6.43 -6.86
C GLN A 137 7.40 -6.91 -8.01
N ALA A 138 6.88 -7.75 -8.89
CA ALA A 138 7.59 -8.22 -10.07
C ALA A 138 7.94 -7.06 -11.02
N ALA A 139 6.99 -6.15 -11.29
CA ALA A 139 7.21 -4.98 -12.14
C ALA A 139 8.29 -4.04 -11.59
N VAL A 140 8.22 -3.72 -10.30
CA VAL A 140 9.24 -2.89 -9.63
C VAL A 140 10.62 -3.58 -9.64
N GLY A 141 10.66 -4.88 -9.33
CA GLY A 141 11.90 -5.65 -9.34
C GLY A 141 12.54 -5.71 -10.73
N ALA A 142 11.74 -5.95 -11.76
CA ALA A 142 12.19 -5.93 -13.15
C ALA A 142 12.71 -4.54 -13.57
N GLU A 143 12.07 -3.46 -13.13
CA GLU A 143 12.51 -2.11 -13.45
C GLU A 143 13.82 -1.75 -12.73
N TYR A 144 13.99 -2.12 -11.46
CA TYR A 144 15.29 -2.00 -10.77
C TYR A 144 16.39 -2.76 -11.52
N GLN A 145 16.10 -3.98 -11.97
CA GLN A 145 17.03 -4.80 -12.74
C GLN A 145 17.43 -4.12 -14.05
N ARG A 146 16.45 -3.67 -14.83
CA ARG A 146 16.65 -2.98 -16.11
C ARG A 146 17.50 -1.72 -15.93
N ILE A 147 17.24 -0.92 -14.89
CA ILE A 147 18.03 0.28 -14.60
C ILE A 147 19.47 -0.11 -14.19
N ALA A 148 19.62 -1.14 -13.36
CA ALA A 148 20.93 -1.60 -12.92
C ALA A 148 21.78 -2.18 -14.06
N ASP A 149 21.16 -2.73 -15.11
CA ASP A 149 21.84 -3.25 -16.30
C ASP A 149 22.42 -2.15 -17.21
N THR A 150 21.99 -0.89 -17.06
CA THR A 150 22.60 0.24 -17.78
C THR A 150 23.80 0.84 -17.06
N LEU A 151 24.14 0.34 -15.87
CA LEU A 151 25.18 0.91 -15.01
C LEU A 151 26.46 0.06 -15.04
N PRO A 152 27.65 0.70 -14.90
CA PRO A 152 28.88 -0.03 -14.64
C PRO A 152 28.83 -0.72 -13.27
N ASP A 153 29.64 -1.76 -13.07
CA ASP A 153 29.61 -2.62 -11.88
C ASP A 153 29.67 -1.85 -10.56
N GLU A 154 30.52 -0.83 -10.47
CA GLU A 154 30.67 -0.02 -9.26
C GLU A 154 29.37 0.75 -8.93
N ALA A 155 28.69 1.29 -9.94
CA ALA A 155 27.40 1.95 -9.79
C ALA A 155 26.25 0.96 -9.55
N ARG A 156 26.33 -0.24 -10.13
CA ARG A 156 25.36 -1.33 -9.90
C ARG A 156 25.31 -1.74 -8.43
N ARG A 157 26.44 -1.70 -7.71
CA ARG A 157 26.49 -2.02 -6.27
C ARG A 157 25.58 -1.13 -5.41
N ALA A 158 25.25 0.08 -5.86
CA ALA A 158 24.32 0.96 -5.14
C ALA A 158 22.94 0.32 -4.89
N PHE A 159 22.51 -0.59 -5.76
CA PHE A 159 21.26 -1.32 -5.62
C PHE A 159 21.36 -2.40 -4.54
N ALA A 160 22.45 -3.16 -4.54
CA ALA A 160 22.72 -4.18 -3.53
C ALA A 160 22.89 -3.56 -2.14
N ASP A 161 23.61 -2.44 -2.03
CA ASP A 161 23.76 -1.67 -0.79
C ASP A 161 22.41 -1.20 -0.23
N ALA A 162 21.44 -0.96 -1.11
CA ALA A 162 20.07 -0.58 -0.75
C ALA A 162 19.14 -1.79 -0.53
N GLY A 163 19.67 -3.01 -0.52
CA GLY A 163 18.92 -4.24 -0.26
C GLY A 163 18.18 -4.83 -1.47
N ILE A 164 18.44 -4.34 -2.68
CA ILE A 164 17.86 -4.90 -3.91
C ILE A 164 18.65 -6.13 -4.34
N THR A 165 17.94 -7.25 -4.53
CA THR A 165 18.52 -8.46 -5.11
C THR A 165 18.45 -8.37 -6.63
N LEU A 166 19.60 -8.24 -7.27
CA LEU A 166 19.73 -8.19 -8.73
C LEU A 166 20.18 -9.56 -9.28
N THR A 167 19.77 -9.90 -10.49
CA THR A 167 20.36 -11.02 -11.24
C THR A 167 21.81 -10.70 -11.61
N PRO A 168 22.73 -11.68 -11.60
CA PRO A 168 24.12 -11.47 -12.03
C PRO A 168 24.19 -11.01 -13.49
N ASN A 169 25.11 -10.09 -13.80
CA ASN A 169 25.38 -9.71 -15.18
C ASN A 169 26.06 -10.90 -15.88
N VAL A 170 25.37 -11.55 -16.82
CA VAL A 170 25.96 -12.63 -17.61
C VAL A 170 26.75 -11.97 -18.74
N ALA A 171 28.06 -11.88 -18.60
CA ALA A 171 28.92 -11.44 -19.69
C ALA A 171 28.65 -12.32 -20.93
N PRO A 172 28.52 -11.74 -22.14
CA PRO A 172 28.36 -12.54 -23.35
C PRO A 172 29.58 -13.46 -23.48
N ALA A 173 29.33 -14.75 -23.70
CA ALA A 173 30.37 -15.75 -23.88
C ALA A 173 31.33 -15.26 -24.96
N VAL A 174 32.60 -15.04 -24.59
CA VAL A 174 33.67 -14.78 -25.56
C VAL A 174 33.86 -16.07 -26.33
N THR A 175 33.28 -16.14 -27.52
CA THR A 175 33.53 -17.23 -28.46
C THR A 175 35.00 -17.13 -28.90
N PRO A 176 35.79 -18.20 -28.80
CA PRO A 176 37.21 -18.20 -29.16
C PRO A 176 37.46 -18.01 -30.65
#